data_AF-A0A961Q232-F1
#
_entry.id   AF-A0A961Q232-F1
#
_cell.length_a   1.000
_cell.length_b   1.000
_cell.length_c   1.000
_cell.angle_alpha   90.00
_cell.angle_beta   90.00
_cell.angle_gamma   90.00
#
_symmetry.space_group_name_H-M   'P 1'
#
loop_
_entity.id
_entity.type
_entity.pdbx_description
1 polymer ?
#
loop_
_entity_poly.entity_id
_entity_poly.type
_entity_poly.pdbx_seq_one_letter_code
_entity_poly.pdbx_strand_id
1 'polypeptide(L)'
;MERHALIAGVSGIIGRHLAEHLTTVKGWTVSGISRHKHDLPKCVKHVAVDLTDDLAVKTALQDVKPTDVFITTWMRQPTEAENCKVNAGMVRNLLQAMEGKPVKHVALVTGLKHYMGPFEAYAKTKMITPFREEQPRLPYQNFYYDQEDELFAAAEKQGFGWSVHRPHTLIGYTVGNQMNMAATLGAYAAICRETARPFVFPGSPQQYEAVVDITDGRIISKQLEWAATEPRARNNAFNIVNGEVFRWNWLWPKLAAHLGVEAADYPGHAQPLEKQMAGMEPVWDRIVEKNGLQKNPLNRVASWWHSDADLGRIIENFTDMTKCRDLGFTAYQNSVRSFTDAFDRFRAAKVLP
;
A
#
# COMPACT_ATOMS: atom_id res chain seq x y z
N MET A 1 -5.57 -12.06 -25.93
CA MET A 1 -6.99 -12.01 -25.53
C MET A 1 -7.19 -10.71 -24.77
N GLU A 2 -8.17 -9.90 -25.14
CA GLU A 2 -8.45 -8.63 -24.44
C GLU A 2 -8.95 -8.94 -23.02
N ARG A 3 -8.36 -8.28 -22.02
CA ARG A 3 -8.70 -8.37 -20.61
C ARG A 3 -9.23 -7.02 -20.13
N HIS A 4 -10.17 -7.05 -19.21
CA HIS A 4 -10.74 -5.87 -18.60
C HIS A 4 -10.53 -5.91 -17.09
N ALA A 5 -9.65 -5.04 -16.61
CA ALA A 5 -9.36 -4.85 -15.19
C ALA A 5 -10.35 -3.89 -14.55
N LEU A 6 -10.97 -4.29 -13.45
CA LEU A 6 -11.72 -3.43 -12.53
C LEU A 6 -10.93 -3.28 -11.22
N ILE A 7 -10.39 -2.08 -10.97
CA ILE A 7 -9.56 -1.79 -9.80
C ILE A 7 -10.39 -1.09 -8.72
N ALA A 8 -10.70 -1.78 -7.63
CA ALA A 8 -11.35 -1.21 -6.46
C ALA A 8 -10.33 -0.51 -5.56
N GLY A 9 -10.42 0.82 -5.45
CA GLY A 9 -9.40 1.65 -4.81
C GLY A 9 -8.40 2.27 -5.79
N VAL A 10 -8.83 2.62 -7.00
CA VAL A 10 -7.95 3.09 -8.07
C VAL A 10 -7.18 4.37 -7.75
N SER A 11 -7.67 5.18 -6.81
CA SER A 11 -6.98 6.39 -6.33
C SER A 11 -5.99 6.13 -5.18
N GLY A 12 -6.03 4.94 -4.57
CA GLY A 12 -5.08 4.51 -3.55
C GLY A 12 -3.68 4.25 -4.11
N ILE A 13 -2.69 4.09 -3.24
CA ILE A 13 -1.30 3.90 -3.65
C ILE A 13 -1.14 2.71 -4.61
N ILE A 14 -1.63 1.52 -4.24
CA ILE A 14 -1.52 0.32 -5.09
C ILE A 14 -2.40 0.47 -6.34
N GLY A 15 -3.66 0.87 -6.18
CA GLY A 15 -4.61 0.97 -7.29
C GLY A 15 -4.13 1.94 -8.38
N ARG A 16 -3.49 3.05 -8.00
CA ARG A 16 -2.90 4.00 -8.95
C ARG A 16 -1.74 3.38 -9.71
N HIS A 17 -0.78 2.78 -9.01
CA HIS A 17 0.38 2.13 -9.66
C HIS A 17 -0.07 0.98 -10.57
N LEU A 18 -1.08 0.21 -10.16
CA LEU A 18 -1.63 -0.87 -10.97
C LEU A 18 -2.30 -0.33 -12.23
N ALA A 19 -3.09 0.74 -12.11
CA ALA A 19 -3.71 1.37 -13.26
C ALA A 19 -2.65 1.91 -14.24
N GLU A 20 -1.61 2.60 -13.74
CA GLU A 20 -0.49 3.08 -14.54
C GLU A 20 0.21 1.94 -15.26
N HIS A 21 0.52 0.86 -14.55
CA HIS A 21 1.14 -0.33 -15.11
C HIS A 21 0.28 -0.97 -16.21
N LEU A 22 -0.97 -1.33 -15.91
CA LEU A 22 -1.85 -2.03 -16.84
C LEU A 22 -2.18 -1.21 -18.09
N THR A 23 -2.27 0.12 -17.99
CA THR A 23 -2.48 0.99 -19.18
C THR A 23 -1.30 0.96 -20.16
N THR A 24 -0.11 0.54 -19.73
CA THR A 24 1.06 0.38 -20.61
C THR A 24 1.19 -1.03 -21.20
N VAL A 25 0.46 -2.00 -20.65
CA VAL A 25 0.50 -3.40 -21.11
C VAL A 25 -0.55 -3.64 -22.19
N LYS A 26 -0.13 -4.19 -23.33
CA LYS A 26 -1.04 -4.53 -24.44
C LYS A 26 -2.09 -5.54 -23.99
N GLY A 27 -3.34 -5.31 -24.40
CA GLY A 27 -4.44 -6.22 -24.16
C GLY A 27 -5.23 -5.97 -22.87
N TRP A 28 -4.92 -4.91 -22.11
CA TRP A 28 -5.70 -4.48 -20.96
C TRP A 28 -6.55 -3.24 -21.27
N THR A 29 -7.82 -3.31 -20.87
CA THR A 29 -8.66 -2.13 -20.63
C THR A 29 -8.83 -1.96 -19.13
N VAL A 30 -8.84 -0.72 -18.63
CA VAL A 30 -8.83 -0.44 -17.18
C VAL A 30 -10.02 0.42 -16.79
N SER A 31 -10.83 -0.10 -15.89
CA SER A 31 -11.83 0.64 -15.13
C SER A 31 -11.41 0.71 -13.66
N GLY A 32 -11.74 1.80 -12.98
CA GLY A 32 -11.34 2.03 -11.60
C GLY A 32 -12.47 2.56 -10.74
N ILE A 33 -12.62 2.03 -9.54
CA ILE A 33 -13.61 2.45 -8.54
C ILE A 33 -12.94 3.28 -7.45
N SER A 34 -13.54 4.43 -7.16
CA SER A 34 -13.27 5.22 -5.95
C SER A 34 -14.46 6.14 -5.69
N ARG A 35 -14.69 6.54 -4.43
CA ARG A 35 -15.82 7.42 -4.03
C ARG A 35 -15.87 8.74 -4.80
N HIS A 36 -14.71 9.33 -5.06
CA HIS A 36 -14.58 10.57 -5.81
C HIS A 36 -13.65 10.37 -7.00
N LYS A 37 -13.84 11.19 -8.05
CA LYS A 37 -12.92 11.25 -9.17
C LYS A 37 -11.66 11.99 -8.72
N HIS A 38 -10.52 11.33 -8.88
CA HIS A 38 -9.20 11.90 -8.62
C HIS A 38 -8.46 12.15 -9.94
N ASP A 39 -7.27 12.74 -9.86
CA ASP A 39 -6.29 12.65 -10.94
C ASP A 39 -5.93 11.17 -11.15
N LEU A 40 -6.49 10.56 -12.18
CA LEU A 40 -6.26 9.17 -12.55
C LEU A 40 -5.47 9.11 -13.86
N PRO A 41 -4.73 8.01 -14.10
CA PRO A 41 -4.02 7.81 -15.36
C PRO A 41 -4.96 7.96 -16.56
N LYS A 42 -4.43 8.48 -17.67
CA LYS A 42 -5.17 8.58 -18.93
C LYS A 42 -5.69 7.19 -19.32
N CYS A 43 -6.86 7.15 -19.96
CA CYS A 43 -7.53 5.93 -20.42
C CYS A 43 -8.17 5.04 -19.32
N VAL A 44 -8.07 5.40 -18.04
CA VAL A 44 -8.83 4.72 -16.97
C VAL A 44 -10.28 5.21 -16.97
N LYS A 45 -11.23 4.28 -17.12
CA LYS A 45 -12.66 4.58 -16.97
C LYS A 45 -13.03 4.61 -15.49
N HIS A 46 -13.35 5.78 -14.95
CA HIS A 46 -13.69 5.93 -13.55
C HIS A 46 -15.16 5.60 -13.29
N VAL A 47 -15.42 4.84 -12.24
CA VAL A 47 -16.75 4.57 -11.68
C VAL A 47 -16.79 5.11 -10.25
N ALA A 48 -17.61 6.14 -10.02
CA ALA A 48 -17.78 6.73 -8.70
C ALA A 48 -18.82 5.93 -7.89
N VAL A 49 -18.38 5.21 -6.85
CA VAL A 49 -19.27 4.49 -5.95
C VAL A 49 -18.62 4.24 -4.60
N ASP A 50 -19.43 4.21 -3.53
CA ASP A 50 -19.02 3.76 -2.20
C ASP A 50 -19.26 2.25 -2.09
N LEU A 51 -18.22 1.48 -1.81
CA LEU A 51 -18.32 0.02 -1.71
C LEU A 51 -19.11 -0.46 -0.48
N THR A 52 -19.42 0.43 0.46
CA THR A 52 -20.25 0.11 1.63
C THR A 52 -21.75 0.08 1.33
N ASP A 53 -22.19 0.66 0.20
CA ASP A 53 -23.58 0.71 -0.24
C ASP A 53 -23.83 -0.36 -1.31
N ASP A 54 -24.50 -1.46 -0.93
CA ASP A 54 -24.67 -2.63 -1.80
C ASP A 54 -25.52 -2.33 -3.04
N LEU A 55 -26.57 -1.51 -2.89
CA LEU A 55 -27.46 -1.12 -3.97
C LEU A 55 -26.76 -0.16 -4.94
N ALA A 56 -26.01 0.82 -4.42
CA ALA A 56 -25.22 1.72 -5.25
C ALA A 56 -24.14 0.96 -6.03
N VAL A 57 -23.46 -0.02 -5.40
CA VAL A 57 -22.46 -0.86 -6.06
C VAL A 57 -23.07 -1.68 -7.20
N LYS A 58 -24.21 -2.35 -6.96
CA LYS A 58 -24.91 -3.11 -8.00
C LYS A 58 -25.32 -2.22 -9.18
N THR A 59 -25.87 -1.05 -8.89
CA THR A 59 -26.34 -0.09 -9.91
C THR A 59 -25.16 0.45 -10.73
N ALA A 60 -24.12 0.97 -10.06
CA ALA A 60 -22.98 1.59 -10.72
C ALA A 60 -22.15 0.61 -11.57
N LEU A 61 -22.17 -0.68 -11.21
CA LEU A 61 -21.40 -1.72 -11.90
C LEU A 61 -22.24 -2.54 -12.87
N GLN A 62 -23.53 -2.28 -13.06
CA GLN A 62 -24.43 -3.11 -13.87
C GLN A 62 -23.85 -3.43 -15.26
N ASP A 63 -23.33 -2.43 -15.97
CA ASP A 63 -22.79 -2.57 -17.33
C ASP A 63 -21.28 -2.85 -17.39
N VAL A 64 -20.61 -2.87 -16.24
CA VAL A 64 -19.17 -3.14 -16.16
C VAL A 64 -18.95 -4.65 -16.17
N LYS A 65 -18.36 -5.17 -17.26
CA LYS A 65 -18.07 -6.59 -17.47
C LYS A 65 -16.56 -6.87 -17.42
N PRO A 66 -15.93 -6.87 -16.23
CA PRO A 66 -14.50 -7.15 -16.13
C PRO A 66 -14.21 -8.63 -16.30
N THR A 67 -13.00 -8.95 -16.75
CA THR A 67 -12.43 -10.30 -16.65
C THR A 67 -11.61 -10.45 -15.38
N ASP A 68 -11.15 -9.34 -14.81
CA ASP A 68 -10.22 -9.31 -13.70
C ASP A 68 -10.61 -8.24 -12.71
N VAL A 69 -10.72 -8.59 -11.44
CA VAL A 69 -11.03 -7.65 -10.36
C VAL A 69 -9.85 -7.55 -9.43
N PHE A 70 -9.42 -6.33 -9.12
CA PHE A 70 -8.30 -6.07 -8.21
C PHE A 70 -8.82 -5.25 -7.03
N ILE A 71 -8.81 -5.85 -5.84
CA ILE A 71 -9.27 -5.23 -4.60
C ILE A 71 -8.05 -4.66 -3.89
N THR A 72 -7.84 -3.36 -4.02
CA THR A 72 -6.67 -2.63 -3.50
C THR A 72 -7.09 -1.54 -2.51
N THR A 73 -8.18 -1.76 -1.79
CA THR A 73 -8.79 -0.77 -0.89
C THR A 73 -9.22 -1.40 0.43
N TRP A 74 -9.26 -0.57 1.45
CA TRP A 74 -9.80 -0.87 2.76
C TRP A 74 -10.34 0.43 3.38
N MET A 75 -11.08 0.32 4.49
CA MET A 75 -11.57 1.46 5.25
C MET A 75 -11.26 1.26 6.73
N ARG A 76 -10.50 2.19 7.31
CA ARG A 76 -10.18 2.22 8.74
C ARG A 76 -11.43 2.49 9.56
N GLN A 77 -11.67 1.67 10.56
CA GLN A 77 -12.69 1.81 11.58
C GLN A 77 -12.07 2.02 12.97
N PRO A 78 -12.85 2.48 13.96
CA PRO A 78 -12.38 2.66 15.34
C PRO A 78 -11.90 1.37 16.00
N THR A 79 -12.55 0.24 15.72
CA THR A 79 -12.23 -1.06 16.31
C THR A 79 -11.94 -2.13 15.26
N GLU A 80 -11.24 -3.20 15.64
CA GLU A 80 -10.99 -4.32 14.72
C GLU A 80 -12.28 -5.07 14.35
N ALA A 81 -13.22 -5.23 15.27
CA ALA A 81 -14.53 -5.82 14.99
C ALA A 81 -15.31 -5.03 13.92
N GLU A 82 -15.25 -3.70 13.97
CA GLU A 82 -15.83 -2.86 12.93
C GLU A 82 -15.02 -2.94 11.61
N ASN A 83 -13.68 -3.01 11.68
CA ASN A 83 -12.85 -3.24 10.49
C ASN A 83 -13.27 -4.53 9.78
N CYS A 84 -13.44 -5.62 10.54
CA CYS A 84 -13.95 -6.92 10.07
C CYS A 84 -15.27 -6.76 9.32
N LYS A 85 -16.29 -6.22 10.00
CA LYS A 85 -17.63 -6.02 9.43
C LYS A 85 -17.60 -5.19 8.13
N VAL A 86 -16.94 -4.03 8.16
CA VAL A 86 -16.96 -3.07 7.06
C VAL A 86 -16.15 -3.56 5.87
N ASN A 87 -14.92 -4.04 6.09
CA ASN A 87 -14.03 -4.41 5.00
C ASN A 87 -14.45 -5.72 4.34
N ALA A 88 -14.99 -6.69 5.10
CA ALA A 88 -15.63 -7.87 4.54
C ALA A 88 -16.88 -7.49 3.73
N GLY A 89 -17.72 -6.59 4.26
CA GLY A 89 -18.89 -6.06 3.56
C GLY A 89 -18.56 -5.41 2.23
N MET A 90 -17.50 -4.60 2.15
CA MET A 90 -17.04 -3.98 0.90
C MET A 90 -16.62 -5.02 -0.15
N VAL A 91 -15.90 -6.08 0.27
CA VAL A 91 -15.51 -7.19 -0.62
C VAL A 91 -16.76 -7.94 -1.09
N ARG A 92 -17.66 -8.28 -0.17
CA ARG A 92 -18.92 -8.97 -0.47
C ARG A 92 -19.77 -8.20 -1.48
N ASN A 93 -19.99 -6.91 -1.26
CA ASN A 93 -20.80 -6.05 -2.12
C ASN A 93 -20.23 -6.00 -3.55
N LEU A 94 -18.91 -5.84 -3.67
CA LEU A 94 -18.24 -5.83 -4.97
C LEU A 94 -18.39 -7.18 -5.69
N LEU A 95 -18.15 -8.29 -4.99
CA LEU A 95 -18.20 -9.64 -5.59
C LEU A 95 -19.63 -10.06 -5.94
N GLN A 96 -20.64 -9.65 -5.16
CA GLN A 96 -22.04 -9.85 -5.53
C GLN A 96 -22.40 -9.10 -6.82
N ALA A 97 -21.90 -7.89 -7.01
CA ALA A 97 -22.11 -7.14 -8.26
C ALA A 97 -21.38 -7.75 -9.46
N MET A 98 -20.50 -8.73 -9.24
CA MET A 98 -19.82 -9.48 -10.30
C MET A 98 -20.53 -10.81 -10.68
N GLU A 99 -21.57 -11.21 -9.96
CA GLU A 99 -22.30 -12.44 -10.27
C GLU A 99 -22.85 -12.43 -11.71
N GLY A 100 -22.65 -13.53 -12.44
CA GLY A 100 -23.07 -13.67 -13.84
C GLY A 100 -22.19 -12.96 -14.87
N LYS A 101 -21.09 -12.31 -14.46
CA LYS A 101 -20.15 -11.62 -15.35
C LYS A 101 -18.96 -12.51 -15.73
N PRO A 102 -18.19 -12.19 -16.79
CA PRO A 102 -17.12 -13.05 -17.30
C PRO A 102 -15.82 -12.96 -16.46
N VAL A 103 -15.93 -12.83 -15.14
CA VAL A 103 -14.77 -12.73 -14.24
C VAL A 103 -14.02 -14.06 -14.23
N LYS A 104 -12.70 -13.98 -14.47
CA LYS A 104 -11.77 -15.12 -14.50
C LYS A 104 -10.86 -15.14 -13.28
N HIS A 105 -10.50 -13.94 -12.80
CA HIS A 105 -9.58 -13.77 -11.67
C HIS A 105 -9.99 -12.62 -10.76
N VAL A 106 -9.81 -12.82 -9.45
CA VAL A 106 -9.95 -11.77 -8.44
C VAL A 106 -8.70 -11.75 -7.57
N ALA A 107 -7.99 -10.63 -7.56
CA ALA A 107 -6.85 -10.41 -6.69
C ALA A 107 -7.25 -9.54 -5.50
N LEU A 108 -6.95 -9.99 -4.28
CA LEU A 108 -7.15 -9.24 -3.04
C LEU A 108 -5.81 -8.82 -2.45
N VAL A 109 -5.65 -7.53 -2.17
CA VAL A 109 -4.47 -7.03 -1.45
C VAL A 109 -4.80 -6.89 0.04
N THR A 110 -4.00 -7.56 0.88
CA THR A 110 -4.04 -7.47 2.34
C THR A 110 -2.73 -6.84 2.84
N GLY A 111 -1.87 -7.59 3.52
CA GLY A 111 -0.56 -7.14 4.00
C GLY A 111 -0.02 -7.96 5.15
N LEU A 112 1.14 -7.55 5.69
CA LEU A 112 1.82 -8.33 6.75
C LEU A 112 1.12 -8.36 8.11
N LYS A 113 0.09 -7.53 8.33
CA LYS A 113 -0.79 -7.72 9.50
C LYS A 113 -1.44 -9.12 9.54
N HIS A 114 -1.44 -9.86 8.42
CA HIS A 114 -1.77 -11.29 8.43
C HIS A 114 -0.91 -12.08 9.44
N TYR A 115 0.38 -11.76 9.53
CA TYR A 115 1.34 -12.46 10.39
C TYR A 115 1.59 -11.74 11.72
N MET A 116 1.18 -10.47 11.82
CA MET A 116 1.45 -9.60 12.97
C MET A 116 0.23 -9.30 13.83
N GLY A 117 -0.98 -9.61 13.35
CA GLY A 117 -2.23 -9.27 14.01
C GLY A 117 -2.75 -7.86 13.69
N PRO A 118 -3.96 -7.53 14.18
CA PRO A 118 -4.60 -6.24 13.96
C PRO A 118 -3.88 -5.12 14.71
N PHE A 119 -4.26 -3.86 14.48
CA PHE A 119 -3.62 -2.73 15.17
C PHE A 119 -3.72 -2.84 16.71
N GLU A 120 -4.83 -3.36 17.24
CA GLU A 120 -5.06 -3.53 18.68
C GLU A 120 -4.19 -4.64 19.32
N ALA A 121 -3.71 -5.59 18.52
CA ALA A 121 -2.87 -6.70 18.96
C ALA A 121 -1.54 -6.79 18.18
N TYR A 122 -1.09 -5.67 17.64
CA TYR A 122 0.02 -5.61 16.71
C TYR A 122 1.31 -6.13 17.34
N ALA A 123 1.85 -7.20 16.76
CA ALA A 123 3.05 -7.89 17.20
C ALA A 123 3.03 -8.38 18.66
N LYS A 124 1.84 -8.64 19.23
CA LYS A 124 1.72 -9.23 20.59
C LYS A 124 2.02 -10.74 20.61
N THR A 125 1.95 -11.40 19.46
CA THR A 125 2.42 -12.79 19.30
C THR A 125 3.88 -12.84 18.94
N LYS A 126 4.55 -13.92 19.33
CA LYS A 126 5.91 -14.20 18.86
C LYS A 126 5.92 -14.24 17.34
N MET A 127 6.55 -13.24 16.73
CA MET A 127 6.74 -13.21 15.28
C MET A 127 7.82 -14.20 14.86
N ILE A 128 7.58 -14.87 13.74
CA ILE A 128 8.50 -15.82 13.13
C ILE A 128 8.87 -15.26 11.76
N THR A 129 9.99 -14.57 11.68
CA THR A 129 10.57 -14.07 10.42
C THR A 129 11.56 -15.09 9.82
N PRO A 130 11.77 -15.12 8.49
CA PRO A 130 10.96 -14.42 7.50
C PRO A 130 9.50 -14.88 7.56
N PHE A 131 8.56 -13.97 7.33
CA PHE A 131 7.15 -14.33 7.20
C PHE A 131 6.93 -15.16 5.95
N ARG A 132 6.15 -16.23 6.06
CA ARG A 132 5.92 -17.21 4.99
C ARG A 132 4.43 -17.52 4.87
N GLU A 133 3.96 -17.74 3.66
CA GLU A 133 2.53 -17.84 3.37
C GLU A 133 1.86 -19.06 4.00
N GLU A 134 2.62 -20.11 4.37
CA GLU A 134 2.12 -21.29 5.08
C GLU A 134 1.88 -21.06 6.58
N GLN A 135 2.31 -19.92 7.12
CA GLN A 135 2.04 -19.59 8.52
C GLN A 135 0.53 -19.50 8.77
N PRO A 136 0.02 -20.13 9.84
CA PRO A 136 -1.40 -20.12 10.13
C PRO A 136 -1.88 -18.71 10.51
N ARG A 137 -3.19 -18.46 10.32
CA ARG A 137 -3.85 -17.29 10.89
C ARG A 137 -3.61 -17.24 12.39
N LEU A 138 -3.31 -16.05 12.91
CA LEU A 138 -3.21 -15.84 14.35
C LEU A 138 -4.58 -15.97 15.04
N PRO A 139 -4.63 -16.34 16.34
CA PRO A 139 -5.88 -16.49 17.10
C PRO A 139 -6.47 -15.13 17.52
N TYR A 140 -6.58 -14.18 16.59
CA TYR A 140 -7.21 -12.88 16.77
C TYR A 140 -8.16 -12.59 15.60
N GLN A 141 -9.14 -11.72 15.85
CA GLN A 141 -9.86 -11.08 14.75
C GLN A 141 -8.89 -10.25 13.90
N ASN A 142 -9.05 -10.35 12.58
CA ASN A 142 -8.28 -9.59 11.62
C ASN A 142 -9.13 -9.45 10.36
N PHE A 143 -9.43 -8.22 9.95
CA PHE A 143 -10.29 -8.02 8.79
C PHE A 143 -9.71 -8.61 7.49
N TYR A 144 -8.39 -8.88 7.43
CA TYR A 144 -7.79 -9.61 6.31
C TYR A 144 -8.34 -11.03 6.19
N TYR A 145 -8.61 -11.71 7.31
CA TYR A 145 -9.13 -13.07 7.31
C TYR A 145 -10.57 -13.07 6.80
N ASP A 146 -11.39 -12.12 7.26
CA ASP A 146 -12.77 -12.01 6.82
C ASP A 146 -12.87 -11.62 5.34
N GLN A 147 -11.97 -10.76 4.84
CA GLN A 147 -11.88 -10.47 3.40
C GLN A 147 -11.45 -11.68 2.57
N GLU A 148 -10.48 -12.47 3.06
CA GLU A 148 -10.09 -13.74 2.46
C GLU A 148 -11.27 -14.71 2.41
N ASP A 149 -12.05 -14.84 3.49
CA ASP A 149 -13.19 -15.75 3.57
C ASP A 149 -14.32 -15.36 2.59
N GLU A 150 -14.63 -14.07 2.47
CA GLU A 150 -15.58 -13.56 1.45
C GLU A 150 -15.08 -13.84 0.02
N LEU A 151 -13.78 -13.66 -0.24
CA LEU A 151 -13.16 -13.94 -1.53
C LEU A 151 -13.27 -15.43 -1.87
N PHE A 152 -12.95 -16.32 -0.93
CA PHE A 152 -12.96 -17.76 -1.14
C PHE A 152 -14.37 -18.29 -1.38
N ALA A 153 -15.34 -17.86 -0.56
CA ALA A 153 -16.74 -18.23 -0.72
C ALA A 153 -17.32 -17.76 -2.07
N ALA A 154 -16.99 -16.54 -2.49
CA ALA A 154 -17.40 -16.02 -3.79
C ALA A 154 -16.72 -16.76 -4.96
N ALA A 155 -15.43 -17.11 -4.83
CA ALA A 155 -14.71 -17.87 -5.85
C ALA A 155 -15.32 -19.26 -6.06
N GLU A 156 -15.66 -19.95 -4.96
CA GLU A 156 -16.35 -21.24 -5.00
C GLU A 156 -17.72 -21.13 -5.67
N LYS A 157 -18.50 -20.09 -5.32
CA LYS A 157 -19.84 -19.86 -5.90
C LYS A 157 -19.81 -19.45 -7.37
N GLN A 158 -18.85 -18.62 -7.78
CA GLN A 158 -18.84 -17.94 -9.09
C GLN A 158 -17.82 -18.52 -10.09
N GLY A 159 -16.91 -19.40 -9.67
CA GLY A 159 -15.98 -20.13 -10.55
C GLY A 159 -14.71 -19.38 -10.98
N PHE A 160 -14.52 -18.13 -10.54
CA PHE A 160 -13.29 -17.39 -10.81
C PHE A 160 -12.11 -17.91 -9.96
N GLY A 161 -10.88 -17.63 -10.40
CA GLY A 161 -9.67 -17.90 -9.62
C GLY A 161 -9.33 -16.73 -8.73
N TRP A 162 -8.59 -16.99 -7.67
CA TRP A 162 -8.20 -15.91 -6.77
C TRP A 162 -6.69 -15.86 -6.51
N SER A 163 -6.21 -14.70 -6.12
CA SER A 163 -4.90 -14.55 -5.49
C SER A 163 -4.96 -13.55 -4.34
N VAL A 164 -4.17 -13.78 -3.30
CA VAL A 164 -4.04 -12.84 -2.16
C VAL A 164 -2.62 -12.31 -2.14
N HIS A 165 -2.45 -10.99 -1.98
CA HIS A 165 -1.15 -10.33 -2.04
C HIS A 165 -0.87 -9.62 -0.72
N ARG A 166 0.24 -9.96 -0.07
CA ARG A 166 0.60 -9.52 1.29
C ARG A 166 1.84 -8.62 1.23
N PRO A 167 1.69 -7.33 0.87
CA PRO A 167 2.80 -6.39 0.86
C PRO A 167 3.29 -6.04 2.28
N HIS A 168 4.58 -5.69 2.38
CA HIS A 168 5.13 -4.91 3.49
C HIS A 168 4.73 -3.42 3.33
N THR A 169 5.29 -2.53 4.15
CA THR A 169 5.24 -1.06 4.01
C THR A 169 5.40 -0.64 2.55
N LEU A 170 4.37 0.07 2.06
CA LEU A 170 4.27 0.50 0.68
C LEU A 170 5.00 1.81 0.44
N ILE A 171 5.86 1.81 -0.58
CA ILE A 171 6.55 2.98 -1.10
C ILE A 171 6.04 3.31 -2.49
N GLY A 172 5.66 4.57 -2.71
CA GLY A 172 5.18 5.02 -4.01
C GLY A 172 4.48 6.37 -3.96
N TYR A 173 4.06 6.83 -5.13
CA TYR A 173 3.37 8.10 -5.31
C TYR A 173 1.85 7.98 -5.19
N THR A 174 1.27 8.74 -4.26
CA THR A 174 -0.15 9.13 -4.22
C THR A 174 -0.31 10.24 -3.18
N VAL A 175 -1.19 11.21 -3.42
CA VAL A 175 -1.44 12.34 -2.52
C VAL A 175 -2.73 12.07 -1.73
N GLY A 176 -2.72 12.32 -0.42
CA GLY A 176 -3.89 12.12 0.44
C GLY A 176 -4.13 10.67 0.88
N ASN A 177 -3.18 9.76 0.63
CA ASN A 177 -3.25 8.40 1.13
C ASN A 177 -2.82 8.32 2.60
N GLN A 178 -3.52 7.50 3.38
CA GLN A 178 -3.25 7.39 4.82
C GLN A 178 -1.93 6.65 5.16
N MET A 179 -1.38 5.87 4.22
CA MET A 179 -0.20 5.03 4.43
C MET A 179 0.83 5.30 3.32
N ASN A 180 1.59 6.39 3.43
CA ASN A 180 2.63 6.74 2.47
C ASN A 180 3.90 7.24 3.16
N MET A 181 4.87 6.35 3.35
CA MET A 181 6.12 6.69 4.03
C MET A 181 7.00 7.65 3.22
N ALA A 182 7.03 7.53 1.88
CA ALA A 182 7.84 8.44 1.06
C ALA A 182 7.36 9.90 1.17
N ALA A 183 6.05 10.15 1.07
CA ALA A 183 5.52 11.49 1.22
C ALA A 183 5.82 12.06 2.62
N THR A 184 5.63 11.26 3.66
CA THR A 184 5.90 11.64 5.06
C THR A 184 7.37 11.99 5.30
N LEU A 185 8.31 11.15 4.86
CA LEU A 185 9.75 11.40 5.03
C LEU A 185 10.22 12.61 4.22
N GLY A 186 9.67 12.83 3.03
CA GLY A 186 9.96 14.01 2.23
C GLY A 186 9.48 15.31 2.87
N ALA A 187 8.28 15.31 3.47
CA ALA A 187 7.76 16.45 4.23
C ALA A 187 8.59 16.70 5.51
N TYR A 188 8.98 15.64 6.22
CA TYR A 188 9.87 15.74 7.39
C TYR A 188 11.20 16.41 7.02
N ALA A 189 11.85 15.97 5.95
CA ALA A 189 13.10 16.56 5.48
C ALA A 189 12.93 18.03 5.08
N ALA A 190 11.83 18.37 4.39
CA ALA A 190 11.53 19.75 4.02
C ALA A 190 11.37 20.65 5.26
N ILE A 191 10.69 20.18 6.30
CA ILE A 191 10.52 20.90 7.57
C ILE A 191 11.86 21.03 8.31
N CYS A 192 12.66 19.96 8.38
CA CYS A 192 14.01 20.03 8.96
C CYS A 192 14.87 21.09 8.26
N ARG A 193 14.85 21.14 6.93
CA ARG A 193 15.58 22.13 6.15
C ARG A 193 15.10 23.56 6.41
N GLU A 194 13.79 23.79 6.43
CA GLU A 194 13.23 25.14 6.64
C GLU A 194 13.46 25.65 8.07
N THR A 195 13.57 24.75 9.05
CA THR A 195 13.72 25.09 10.47
C THR A 195 15.15 24.92 11.00
N ALA A 196 16.10 24.50 10.14
CA ALA A 196 17.46 24.10 10.49
C ALA A 196 17.52 23.04 11.62
N ARG A 197 16.46 22.23 11.77
CA ARG A 197 16.42 21.14 12.74
C ARG A 197 17.15 19.91 12.21
N PRO A 198 17.80 19.11 13.07
CA PRO A 198 18.42 17.85 12.68
C PRO A 198 17.43 16.88 12.04
N PHE A 199 17.83 16.20 10.97
CA PHE A 199 17.06 15.13 10.32
C PHE A 199 17.45 13.77 10.92
N VAL A 200 16.76 13.41 12.01
CA VAL A 200 17.06 12.25 12.85
C VAL A 200 16.15 11.09 12.46
N PHE A 201 16.67 9.86 12.45
CA PHE A 201 15.83 8.68 12.28
C PHE A 201 14.80 8.59 13.44
N PRO A 202 13.48 8.55 13.15
CA PRO A 202 12.46 8.68 14.19
C PRO A 202 12.10 7.36 14.89
N GLY A 203 12.52 6.24 14.31
CA GLY A 203 12.09 4.90 14.70
C GLY A 203 12.82 4.32 15.90
N SER A 204 12.49 3.07 16.22
CA SER A 204 13.09 2.32 17.32
C SER A 204 14.54 1.90 17.03
N PRO A 205 15.34 1.54 18.06
CA PRO A 205 16.67 0.96 17.85
C PRO A 205 16.61 -0.33 17.02
N GLN A 206 15.56 -1.12 17.20
CA GLN A 206 15.36 -2.36 16.46
C GLN A 206 15.13 -2.11 14.98
N GLN A 207 14.32 -1.14 14.59
CA GLN A 207 14.16 -0.81 13.17
C GLN A 207 15.41 -0.14 12.60
N TYR A 208 16.11 0.68 13.38
CA TYR A 208 17.36 1.28 12.94
C TYR A 208 18.41 0.23 12.57
N GLU A 209 18.53 -0.82 13.40
CA GLU A 209 19.58 -1.84 13.30
C GLU A 209 19.17 -3.15 12.62
N ALA A 210 17.90 -3.55 12.61
CA ALA A 210 17.46 -4.87 12.12
C ALA A 210 17.31 -4.93 10.60
N VAL A 211 17.21 -6.14 10.06
CA VAL A 211 16.94 -6.36 8.64
C VAL A 211 15.47 -6.09 8.35
N VAL A 212 15.20 -5.40 7.25
CA VAL A 212 13.85 -5.05 6.82
C VAL A 212 13.73 -5.12 5.30
N ASP A 213 12.53 -5.41 4.82
CA ASP A 213 12.15 -5.24 3.41
C ASP A 213 11.00 -4.24 3.28
N ILE A 214 10.66 -3.87 2.05
CA ILE A 214 9.56 -2.96 1.74
C ILE A 214 8.95 -3.35 0.39
N THR A 215 7.79 -2.78 0.08
CA THR A 215 7.09 -3.04 -1.19
C THR A 215 6.92 -1.75 -1.98
N ASP A 216 7.49 -1.69 -3.18
CA ASP A 216 7.23 -0.64 -4.15
C ASP A 216 5.87 -0.82 -4.86
N GLY A 217 5.16 0.28 -5.11
CA GLY A 217 3.89 0.24 -5.85
C GLY A 217 3.99 -0.45 -7.22
N ARG A 218 5.14 -0.34 -7.91
CA ARG A 218 5.42 -0.98 -9.19
C ARG A 218 5.64 -2.48 -9.03
N ILE A 219 6.29 -2.94 -7.95
CA ILE A 219 6.57 -4.38 -7.78
C ILE A 219 5.28 -5.16 -7.49
N ILE A 220 4.40 -4.62 -6.64
CA ILE A 220 3.09 -5.23 -6.39
C ILE A 220 2.20 -5.19 -7.64
N SER A 221 2.26 -4.13 -8.44
CA SER A 221 1.51 -4.05 -9.70
C SER A 221 1.91 -5.17 -10.68
N LYS A 222 3.21 -5.46 -10.79
CA LYS A 222 3.71 -6.59 -11.57
C LYS A 222 3.26 -7.94 -11.01
N GLN A 223 3.24 -8.12 -9.69
CA GLN A 223 2.79 -9.38 -9.10
C GLN A 223 1.27 -9.59 -9.27
N LEU A 224 0.47 -8.52 -9.19
CA LEU A 224 -0.97 -8.57 -9.43
C LEU A 224 -1.27 -8.97 -10.87
N GLU A 225 -0.58 -8.39 -11.85
CA GLU A 225 -0.71 -8.81 -13.25
C GLU A 225 -0.24 -10.25 -13.47
N TRP A 226 0.93 -10.60 -12.92
CA TRP A 226 1.48 -11.96 -13.01
C TRP A 226 0.51 -13.00 -12.46
N ALA A 227 -0.02 -12.79 -11.25
CA ALA A 227 -0.94 -13.75 -10.64
C ALA A 227 -2.27 -13.87 -11.40
N ALA A 228 -2.72 -12.78 -12.05
CA ALA A 228 -3.89 -12.82 -12.91
C ALA A 228 -3.64 -13.56 -14.24
N THR A 229 -2.38 -13.67 -14.71
CA THR A 229 -2.02 -14.20 -16.03
C THR A 229 -1.33 -15.58 -15.99
N GLU A 230 -0.77 -15.98 -14.85
CA GLU A 230 -0.06 -17.24 -14.65
C GLU A 230 -1.01 -18.31 -14.05
N PRO A 231 -1.35 -19.38 -14.80
CA PRO A 231 -2.26 -20.41 -14.31
C PRO A 231 -1.82 -21.07 -13.01
N ARG A 232 -0.51 -21.22 -12.77
CA ARG A 232 0.01 -21.81 -11.53
C ARG A 232 -0.13 -20.91 -10.31
N ALA A 233 -0.34 -19.61 -10.51
CA ALA A 233 -0.57 -18.65 -9.43
C ALA A 233 -2.03 -18.64 -8.95
N ARG A 234 -2.94 -19.32 -9.66
CA ARG A 234 -4.35 -19.43 -9.30
C ARG A 234 -4.51 -20.06 -7.91
N ASN A 235 -5.42 -19.49 -7.12
CA ASN A 235 -5.81 -19.93 -5.78
C ASN A 235 -4.65 -19.97 -4.79
N ASN A 236 -3.81 -18.94 -4.81
CA ASN A 236 -2.65 -18.81 -3.92
C ASN A 236 -2.57 -17.43 -3.25
N ALA A 237 -2.13 -17.44 -1.99
CA ALA A 237 -1.60 -16.24 -1.33
C ALA A 237 -0.09 -16.12 -1.58
N PHE A 238 0.38 -14.88 -1.75
CA PHE A 238 1.78 -14.52 -1.97
C PHE A 238 2.18 -13.31 -1.11
N ASN A 239 3.35 -13.38 -0.49
CA ASN A 239 4.07 -12.20 -0.04
C ASN A 239 4.57 -11.40 -1.25
N ILE A 240 4.81 -10.11 -1.04
CA ILE A 240 5.37 -9.25 -2.10
C ILE A 240 6.22 -8.13 -1.55
N VAL A 241 7.51 -8.19 -1.84
CA VAL A 241 8.49 -7.16 -1.50
C VAL A 241 9.43 -6.91 -2.68
N ASN A 242 10.28 -5.91 -2.53
CA ASN A 242 11.22 -5.44 -3.55
C ASN A 242 12.20 -6.51 -4.07
N GLY A 243 12.50 -7.51 -3.25
CA GLY A 243 13.29 -8.70 -3.62
C GLY A 243 14.63 -8.80 -2.90
N GLU A 244 15.05 -7.72 -2.23
CA GLU A 244 16.16 -7.62 -1.30
C GLU A 244 15.73 -7.11 0.08
N VAL A 245 16.67 -7.18 1.02
CA VAL A 245 16.54 -6.62 2.37
C VAL A 245 17.60 -5.54 2.61
N PHE A 246 17.36 -4.64 3.56
CA PHE A 246 18.29 -3.59 3.96
C PHE A 246 18.21 -3.30 5.47
N ARG A 247 19.02 -2.34 5.95
CA ARG A 247 18.94 -1.77 7.30
C ARG A 247 18.70 -0.28 7.22
N TRP A 248 17.89 0.28 8.12
CA TRP A 248 17.59 1.71 8.11
C TRP A 248 18.82 2.57 8.36
N ASN A 249 19.76 2.14 9.22
CA ASN A 249 21.03 2.85 9.43
C ASN A 249 21.89 3.00 8.15
N TRP A 250 21.74 2.10 7.18
CA TRP A 250 22.37 2.19 5.87
C TRP A 250 21.56 3.02 4.86
N LEU A 251 20.23 2.88 4.88
CA LEU A 251 19.35 3.57 3.93
C LEU A 251 19.14 5.06 4.27
N TRP A 252 18.98 5.38 5.55
CA TRP A 252 18.67 6.73 6.05
C TRP A 252 19.61 7.82 5.55
N PRO A 253 20.96 7.70 5.64
CA PRO A 253 21.87 8.72 5.12
C PRO A 253 21.76 8.91 3.60
N LYS A 254 21.36 7.87 2.85
CA LYS A 254 21.14 7.98 1.39
C LYS A 254 19.87 8.75 1.08
N LEU A 255 18.80 8.53 1.85
CA LEU A 255 17.56 9.30 1.71
C LEU A 255 17.79 10.77 2.08
N ALA A 256 18.50 11.02 3.17
CA ALA A 256 18.86 12.38 3.61
C ALA A 256 19.62 13.13 2.50
N ALA A 257 20.67 12.50 1.94
CA ALA A 257 21.43 13.06 0.83
C ALA A 257 20.56 13.38 -0.39
N HIS A 258 19.65 12.48 -0.79
CA HIS A 258 18.72 12.72 -1.91
C HIS A 258 17.70 13.83 -1.61
N LEU A 259 17.33 13.99 -0.34
CA LEU A 259 16.41 15.03 0.13
C LEU A 259 17.09 16.38 0.36
N GLY A 260 18.42 16.45 0.25
CA GLY A 260 19.20 17.68 0.45
C GLY A 260 19.27 18.11 1.91
N VAL A 261 19.32 17.16 2.83
CA VAL A 261 19.53 17.36 4.27
C VAL A 261 20.63 16.44 4.79
N GLU A 262 21.29 16.83 5.87
CA GLU A 262 22.26 15.97 6.55
C GLU A 262 21.54 15.01 7.50
N ALA A 263 21.88 13.72 7.44
CA ALA A 263 21.39 12.75 8.41
C ALA A 263 22.11 12.98 9.75
N ALA A 264 21.34 13.32 10.78
CA ALA A 264 21.87 13.47 12.12
C ALA A 264 22.08 12.10 12.79
N ASP A 265 22.97 12.06 13.78
CA ASP A 265 23.22 10.87 14.58
C ASP A 265 21.94 10.35 15.23
N TYR A 266 21.76 9.03 15.18
CA TYR A 266 20.62 8.39 15.83
C TYR A 266 20.84 8.40 17.37
N PRO A 267 19.93 8.97 18.16
CA PRO A 267 20.13 9.15 19.61
C PRO A 267 19.97 7.86 20.44
N GLY A 268 19.89 6.70 19.79
CA GLY A 268 19.77 5.40 20.46
C GLY A 268 18.38 5.10 21.02
N HIS A 269 17.37 5.95 20.75
CA HIS A 269 15.99 5.75 21.18
C HIS A 269 15.00 6.38 20.19
N ALA A 270 13.76 5.90 20.22
CA ALA A 270 12.70 6.37 19.32
C ALA A 270 12.36 7.85 19.54
N GLN A 271 12.16 8.56 18.43
CA GLN A 271 11.77 9.96 18.36
C GLN A 271 10.55 10.08 17.41
N PRO A 272 9.33 9.74 17.85
CA PRO A 272 8.17 9.66 16.96
C PRO A 272 7.84 10.99 16.26
N LEU A 273 7.64 10.95 14.95
CA LEU A 273 7.34 12.11 14.10
C LEU A 273 6.03 12.80 14.49
N GLU A 274 5.01 12.05 14.93
CA GLU A 274 3.71 12.64 15.30
C GLU A 274 3.86 13.68 16.40
N LYS A 275 4.70 13.39 17.40
CA LYS A 275 5.02 14.34 18.47
C LYS A 275 5.94 15.46 17.98
N GLN A 276 6.95 15.12 17.18
CA GLN A 276 7.94 16.11 16.71
C GLN A 276 7.34 17.16 15.76
N MET A 277 6.36 16.77 14.94
CA MET A 277 5.77 17.56 13.87
C MET A 277 4.46 18.25 14.26
N ALA A 278 4.00 18.07 15.51
CA ALA A 278 2.83 18.77 16.02
C ALA A 278 3.02 20.30 15.91
N GLY A 279 2.06 21.00 15.32
CA GLY A 279 2.11 22.45 15.15
C GLY A 279 3.00 22.95 14.02
N MET A 280 3.51 22.06 13.14
CA MET A 280 4.34 22.45 11.99
C MET A 280 3.52 22.90 10.77
N GLU A 281 2.20 22.98 10.85
CA GLU A 281 1.32 23.43 9.76
C GLU A 281 1.71 24.82 9.24
N PRO A 282 1.96 25.85 10.08
CA PRO A 282 2.38 27.16 9.57
C PRO A 282 3.77 27.15 8.92
N VAL A 283 4.64 26.22 9.29
CA VAL A 283 5.95 26.02 8.63
C VAL A 283 5.73 25.42 7.25
N TRP A 284 4.88 24.40 7.16
CA TRP A 284 4.51 23.78 5.90
C TRP A 284 3.87 24.76 4.92
N ASP A 285 2.95 25.62 5.39
CA ASP A 285 2.30 26.63 4.55
C ASP A 285 3.33 27.61 3.93
N ARG A 286 4.36 28.00 4.70
CA ARG A 286 5.47 28.81 4.17
C ARG A 286 6.30 28.05 3.14
N ILE A 287 6.58 26.76 3.36
CA ILE A 287 7.28 25.91 2.38
C ILE A 287 6.46 25.83 1.08
N VAL A 288 5.15 25.66 1.19
CA VAL A 288 4.23 25.60 0.04
C VAL A 288 4.28 26.90 -0.76
N GLU A 289 4.18 28.05 -0.09
CA GLU A 289 4.24 29.37 -0.74
C GLU A 289 5.60 29.63 -1.39
N LYS A 290 6.70 29.47 -0.63
CA LYS A 290 8.07 29.73 -1.06
C LYS A 290 8.50 28.91 -2.28
N ASN A 291 8.04 27.67 -2.38
CA ASN A 291 8.42 26.75 -3.47
C ASN A 291 7.34 26.62 -4.56
N GLY A 292 6.23 27.35 -4.45
CA GLY A 292 5.13 27.28 -5.42
C GLY A 292 4.51 25.88 -5.53
N LEU A 293 4.36 25.20 -4.39
CA LEU A 293 3.79 23.85 -4.32
C LEU A 293 2.27 23.88 -4.50
N GLN A 294 1.70 22.72 -4.82
CA GLN A 294 0.26 22.50 -4.70
C GLN A 294 -0.17 22.78 -3.26
N LYS A 295 -1.33 23.44 -3.09
CA LYS A 295 -1.90 23.83 -1.80
C LYS A 295 -2.50 22.64 -1.02
N ASN A 296 -1.69 21.60 -0.80
CA ASN A 296 -2.05 20.46 0.04
C ASN A 296 -1.72 20.79 1.51
N PRO A 297 -2.67 20.68 2.45
CA PRO A 297 -2.36 20.82 3.87
C PRO A 297 -1.42 19.70 4.34
N LEU A 298 -0.65 19.94 5.40
CA LEU A 298 0.40 19.03 5.86
C LEU A 298 -0.14 17.62 6.15
N ASN A 299 -1.30 17.52 6.81
CA ASN A 299 -1.97 16.26 7.15
C ASN A 299 -2.51 15.48 5.92
N ARG A 300 -2.56 16.10 4.74
CA ARG A 300 -2.87 15.44 3.46
C ARG A 300 -1.61 14.90 2.77
N VAL A 301 -0.45 15.48 3.06
CA VAL A 301 0.84 15.07 2.50
C VAL A 301 1.49 14.00 3.36
N ALA A 302 1.51 14.20 4.68
CA ALA A 302 2.22 13.37 5.63
C ALA A 302 1.26 12.67 6.59
N SER A 303 1.54 11.38 6.84
CA SER A 303 0.87 10.54 7.83
C SER A 303 1.90 10.08 8.85
N TRP A 304 2.10 10.91 9.88
CA TRP A 304 3.14 10.73 10.90
C TRP A 304 2.95 9.43 11.68
N TRP A 305 1.74 9.24 12.24
CA TRP A 305 1.39 8.04 13.03
C TRP A 305 1.68 6.73 12.29
N HIS A 306 1.47 6.70 10.97
CA HIS A 306 1.71 5.50 10.16
C HIS A 306 3.20 5.21 10.03
N SER A 307 3.99 6.25 9.75
CA SER A 307 5.45 6.08 9.62
C SER A 307 6.07 5.73 10.98
N ASP A 308 5.54 6.29 12.07
CA ASP A 308 5.91 5.91 13.44
C ASP A 308 5.51 4.48 13.78
N ALA A 309 4.35 4.00 13.33
CA ALA A 309 3.94 2.61 13.53
C ALA A 309 4.88 1.62 12.80
N ASP A 310 5.33 1.96 11.59
CA ASP A 310 6.23 1.13 10.80
C ASP A 310 7.68 1.18 11.29
N LEU A 311 8.20 2.39 11.55
CA LEU A 311 9.59 2.63 11.99
C LEU A 311 9.76 2.38 13.50
N GLY A 312 8.67 2.37 14.28
CA GLY A 312 8.69 2.18 15.73
C GLY A 312 8.64 0.72 16.17
N ARG A 313 8.55 -0.25 15.25
CA ARG A 313 8.46 -1.67 15.58
C ARG A 313 9.66 -2.11 16.41
N ILE A 314 9.43 -2.91 17.46
CA ILE A 314 10.49 -3.41 18.35
C ILE A 314 11.00 -4.80 17.95
N ILE A 315 10.87 -5.13 16.67
CA ILE A 315 11.13 -6.45 16.09
C ILE A 315 11.64 -6.32 14.66
N GLU A 316 12.37 -7.33 14.22
CA GLU A 316 12.73 -7.52 12.82
C GLU A 316 11.48 -7.90 11.99
N ASN A 317 11.38 -7.39 10.76
CA ASN A 317 10.20 -7.58 9.93
C ASN A 317 10.59 -7.69 8.46
N PHE A 318 10.55 -8.91 7.94
CA PHE A 318 10.83 -9.21 6.53
C PHE A 318 10.14 -10.51 6.13
N THR A 319 10.06 -10.72 4.83
CA THR A 319 9.23 -11.74 4.20
C THR A 319 10.06 -12.66 3.33
N ASP A 320 9.59 -13.91 3.22
CA ASP A 320 10.06 -14.84 2.22
C ASP A 320 9.29 -14.62 0.92
N MET A 321 10.00 -14.66 -0.20
CA MET A 321 9.46 -14.53 -1.56
C MET A 321 9.56 -15.83 -2.36
N THR A 322 10.03 -16.92 -1.75
CA THR A 322 10.37 -18.18 -2.42
C THR A 322 9.16 -18.75 -3.15
N LYS A 323 7.98 -18.75 -2.52
CA LYS A 323 6.75 -19.28 -3.11
C LYS A 323 6.42 -18.68 -4.48
N CYS A 324 6.44 -17.34 -4.61
CA CYS A 324 6.15 -16.71 -5.90
C CYS A 324 7.30 -16.88 -6.91
N ARG A 325 8.55 -16.94 -6.43
CA ARG A 325 9.75 -17.16 -7.26
C ARG A 325 9.77 -18.56 -7.89
N ASP A 326 9.42 -19.59 -7.13
CA ASP A 326 9.31 -20.97 -7.62
C ASP A 326 8.24 -21.11 -8.71
N LEU A 327 7.22 -20.24 -8.68
CA LEU A 327 6.19 -20.15 -9.71
C LEU A 327 6.55 -19.19 -10.86
N GLY A 328 7.76 -18.63 -10.88
CA GLY A 328 8.29 -17.85 -11.99
C GLY A 328 8.19 -16.32 -11.85
N PHE A 329 7.74 -15.79 -10.71
CA PHE A 329 7.78 -14.35 -10.46
C PHE A 329 9.21 -13.90 -10.12
N THR A 330 9.86 -13.21 -11.05
CA THR A 330 11.29 -12.83 -10.96
C THR A 330 11.53 -11.32 -10.93
N ALA A 331 10.46 -10.51 -10.88
CA ALA A 331 10.60 -9.07 -10.84
C ALA A 331 11.33 -8.62 -9.56
N TYR A 332 12.10 -7.55 -9.70
CA TYR A 332 12.90 -6.94 -8.65
C TYR A 332 12.77 -5.42 -8.71
N GLN A 333 12.87 -4.76 -7.56
CA GLN A 333 12.88 -3.31 -7.46
C GLN A 333 13.88 -2.88 -6.38
N ASN A 334 14.85 -2.02 -6.72
CA ASN A 334 15.81 -1.54 -5.73
C ASN A 334 15.14 -0.57 -4.73
N SER A 335 15.29 -0.82 -3.43
CA SER A 335 14.65 -0.10 -2.33
C SER A 335 15.11 1.36 -2.21
N VAL A 336 16.38 1.66 -2.51
CA VAL A 336 16.85 3.07 -2.58
C VAL A 336 16.10 3.79 -3.70
N ARG A 337 15.97 3.15 -4.87
CA ARG A 337 15.21 3.70 -6.01
C ARG A 337 13.71 3.83 -5.71
N SER A 338 13.13 2.93 -4.92
CA SER A 338 11.73 3.03 -4.52
C SER A 338 11.42 4.36 -3.82
N PHE A 339 12.28 4.79 -2.89
CA PHE A 339 12.13 6.07 -2.22
C PHE A 339 12.52 7.26 -3.11
N THR A 340 13.68 7.20 -3.75
CA THR A 340 14.20 8.34 -4.53
C THR A 340 13.33 8.65 -5.74
N ASP A 341 12.87 7.64 -6.48
CA ASP A 341 11.91 7.80 -7.58
C ASP A 341 10.57 8.40 -7.07
N ALA A 342 10.11 7.98 -5.88
CA ALA A 342 8.89 8.53 -5.29
C ALA A 342 9.07 10.00 -4.89
N PHE A 343 10.20 10.37 -4.28
CA PHE A 343 10.52 11.77 -3.96
C PHE A 343 10.56 12.63 -5.21
N ASP A 344 11.26 12.17 -6.26
CA ASP A 344 11.37 12.92 -7.51
C ASP A 344 10.03 13.08 -8.20
N ARG A 345 9.17 12.06 -8.12
CA ARG A 345 7.80 12.15 -8.63
C ARG A 345 6.94 13.13 -7.82
N PHE A 346 7.08 13.17 -6.50
CA PHE A 346 6.41 14.18 -5.66
C PHE A 346 6.90 15.61 -5.95
N ARG A 347 8.20 15.79 -6.20
CA ARG A 347 8.79 17.07 -6.62
C ARG A 347 8.28 17.52 -7.98
N ALA A 348 8.29 16.62 -8.97
CA ALA A 348 7.76 16.89 -10.31
C ALA A 348 6.28 17.27 -10.27
N ALA A 349 5.50 16.66 -9.37
CA ALA A 349 4.12 17.02 -9.12
C ALA A 349 3.94 18.29 -8.26
N LYS A 350 5.01 18.93 -7.81
CA LYS A 350 4.99 20.07 -6.87
C LYS A 350 4.23 19.79 -5.58
N VAL A 351 4.34 18.57 -5.05
CA VAL A 351 3.77 18.19 -3.74
C VAL A 351 4.83 18.32 -2.64
N LEU A 352 6.08 18.03 -2.98
CA LEU A 352 7.27 18.25 -2.15
C LEU A 352 8.19 19.26 -2.85
N PRO A 353 9.02 20.01 -2.11
CA PRO A 353 10.00 20.95 -2.67
C PRO A 353 11.22 20.27 -3.29
#